data_AF-A0A5E5PK54-F1
#
_entry.id   AF-A0A5E5PK54-F1
#
_cell.length_a   1.000
_cell.length_b   1.000
_cell.length_c   1.000
_cell.angle_alpha   90.00
_cell.angle_beta   90.00
_cell.angle_gamma   90.00
#
_symmetry.space_group_name_H-M   'P 1'
#
loop_
_entity.id
_entity.type
_entity.pdbx_description
1 polymer ?
#
loop_
_entity_poly.entity_id
_entity_poly.type
_entity_poly.pdbx_seq_one_letter_code
_entity_poly.pdbx_strand_id
1 'polypeptide(L)'
;NRAALVGCNNEKLSQDYANQLYTRKYLRDASVTGRLGDMHINEDGSKTMGDRDQKIIHRWNHESQKSTWTTESSNNVGDVLDHLKLGLDDKTALNIPDALTYEEIGKPIDKGSTKVAYTLKNHPDLLFLQLGKSPANRNYIRQLRNEVEWINKFRELGIKTPKYLKVVSMIDKDNQEHHGILVERIHDSFMVKPGWVPLKEERVTHKTLADIQTLLQHFSNNPDLMIADLQMLVGRDGQLYVIDPANPNSPSIQSSFPGSQQFRMKSINGLRRWRDASLNVLKTFNQNKGVHAIFVSKEMLERDPEFEKSLLDKAQKQQDLVVMNYDAEGTTKVLYEPKTNYKIDRIEVMVDKSNHFISETQMKSLIRDNPKVSSDMVFRHALKKDFSNYRSNIIVQNGNSEAAVKAAQSLA
;
A
#
# COMPACT_ATOMS: atom_id res chain seq x y z
N ASN A 1 16.01 -1.75 18.36
CA ASN A 1 14.71 -1.04 18.29
C ASN A 1 14.96 0.44 18.02
N ARG A 2 14.00 1.17 17.45
CA ARG A 2 14.13 2.61 17.25
C ARG A 2 12.87 3.29 17.76
N ALA A 3 13.04 4.39 18.50
CA ALA A 3 11.95 5.29 18.86
C ALA A 3 12.27 6.67 18.28
N ALA A 4 11.32 7.24 17.56
CA ALA A 4 11.47 8.55 16.94
C ALA A 4 10.39 9.48 17.50
N LEU A 5 10.80 10.66 17.94
CA LEU A 5 9.89 11.75 18.26
C LEU A 5 9.71 12.59 17.01
N VAL A 6 8.45 12.82 16.65
CA VAL A 6 8.06 13.43 15.37
C VAL A 6 7.16 14.61 15.67
N GLY A 7 7.41 15.75 15.01
CA GLY A 7 6.67 16.99 15.26
C GLY A 7 7.07 17.72 16.55
N CYS A 8 8.26 17.43 17.09
CA CYS A 8 8.74 18.04 18.33
C CYS A 8 10.08 18.77 18.10
N ASN A 9 10.08 20.09 18.25
CA ASN A 9 11.29 20.91 18.22
C ASN A 9 11.75 21.15 19.67
N ASN A 10 12.33 20.12 20.31
CA ASN A 10 12.99 20.33 21.59
C ASN A 10 14.00 19.20 21.89
N GLU A 11 15.28 19.57 21.96
CA GLU A 11 16.38 18.73 22.45
C GLU A 11 16.00 18.07 23.79
N LYS A 12 15.46 18.87 24.72
CA LYS A 12 15.11 18.43 26.07
C LYS A 12 14.06 17.33 26.08
N LEU A 13 13.01 17.43 25.26
CA LEU A 13 11.97 16.39 25.20
C LEU A 13 12.53 15.06 24.71
N SER A 14 13.42 15.11 23.70
CA SER A 14 14.05 13.90 23.17
C SER A 14 15.00 13.24 24.16
N GLN A 15 15.69 14.06 24.95
CA GLN A 15 16.57 13.60 26.02
C GLN A 15 15.78 13.01 27.20
N ASP A 16 14.72 13.69 27.65
CA ASP A 16 13.86 13.23 28.73
C ASP A 16 13.18 11.90 28.37
N TYR A 17 12.69 11.80 27.14
CA TYR A 17 12.13 10.55 26.62
C TYR A 17 13.17 9.42 26.56
N ALA A 18 14.39 9.71 26.08
CA ALA A 18 15.48 8.73 26.06
C ALA A 18 15.84 8.24 27.47
N ASN A 19 15.96 9.17 28.42
CA ASN A 19 16.24 8.87 29.83
C ASN A 19 15.16 7.97 30.43
N GLN A 20 13.88 8.30 30.16
CA GLN A 20 12.76 7.48 30.63
C GLN A 20 12.71 6.11 29.94
N LEU A 21 12.99 6.05 28.64
CA LEU A 21 12.97 4.81 27.85
C LEU A 21 14.06 3.84 28.33
N TYR A 22 15.27 4.34 28.66
CA TYR A 22 16.39 3.52 29.11
C TYR A 22 16.32 3.06 30.58
N THR A 23 15.34 3.53 31.36
CA THR A 23 15.01 2.92 32.66
C THR A 23 14.60 1.45 32.50
N ARG A 24 14.04 1.08 31.35
CA ARG A 24 13.67 -0.29 31.01
C ARG A 24 14.87 -0.99 30.38
N LYS A 25 15.47 -1.95 31.11
CA LYS A 25 16.68 -2.68 30.68
C LYS A 25 16.59 -3.25 29.26
N TYR A 26 15.43 -3.81 28.88
CA TYR A 26 15.22 -4.41 27.55
C TYR A 26 15.09 -3.39 26.39
N LEU A 27 15.06 -2.08 26.69
CA LEU A 27 15.02 -1.01 25.70
C LEU A 27 16.35 -0.26 25.57
N ARG A 28 17.40 -0.67 26.29
CA ARG A 28 18.72 -0.01 26.26
C ARG A 28 19.43 -0.12 24.91
N ASP A 29 19.10 -1.13 24.11
CA ASP A 29 19.61 -1.27 22.73
C ASP A 29 18.72 -0.57 21.69
N ALA A 30 17.78 0.27 22.15
CA ALA A 30 17.03 1.15 21.27
C ALA A 30 17.78 2.46 21.03
N SER A 31 17.63 3.04 19.84
CA SER A 31 18.05 4.42 19.59
C SER A 31 16.86 5.35 19.67
N VAL A 32 16.97 6.46 20.41
CA VAL A 32 15.97 7.53 20.44
C VAL A 32 16.43 8.69 19.57
N THR A 33 15.59 9.13 18.63
CA THR A 33 15.95 10.24 17.72
C THR A 33 15.05 11.46 17.93
N GLY A 34 15.67 12.65 18.01
CA GLY A 34 15.03 13.98 18.09
C GLY A 34 15.65 14.98 17.11
N ARG A 35 15.30 16.26 17.24
CA ARG A 35 15.80 17.34 16.37
C ARG A 35 16.16 18.60 17.16
N LEU A 36 17.21 19.28 16.67
CA LEU A 36 17.76 20.54 17.18
C LEU A 36 17.40 21.63 16.17
N GLY A 37 16.12 22.03 16.09
CA GLY A 37 15.66 23.02 15.10
C GLY A 37 14.18 22.92 14.70
N ASP A 38 13.63 24.02 14.18
CA ASP A 38 12.25 24.11 13.71
C ASP A 38 12.11 23.58 12.29
N MET A 39 11.39 22.48 12.12
CA MET A 39 11.03 21.98 10.80
C MET A 39 9.84 22.77 10.24
N HIS A 40 10.09 23.62 9.24
CA HIS A 40 9.00 24.26 8.50
C HIS A 40 8.44 23.27 7.47
N ILE A 41 7.14 23.03 7.53
CA ILE A 41 6.41 22.28 6.51
C ILE A 41 5.71 23.31 5.64
N ASN A 42 6.16 23.44 4.40
CA ASN A 42 5.52 24.31 3.43
C ASN A 42 4.12 23.78 3.09
N GLU A 43 3.28 24.65 2.52
CA GLU A 43 1.91 24.30 2.11
C GLU A 43 1.85 23.12 1.14
N ASP A 44 2.91 22.89 0.36
CA ASP A 44 3.05 21.78 -0.58
C ASP A 44 3.54 20.47 0.08
N GLY A 45 3.71 20.46 1.41
CA GLY A 45 4.21 19.32 2.18
C GLY A 45 5.72 19.12 2.10
N SER A 46 6.43 19.93 1.32
CA SER A 46 7.90 19.97 1.34
C SER A 46 8.39 20.54 2.67
N LYS A 47 9.61 20.15 3.04
CA LYS A 47 10.18 20.49 4.35
C LYS A 47 11.35 21.43 4.12
N THR A 48 11.21 22.69 4.52
CA THR A 48 12.34 23.62 4.57
C THR A 48 13.01 23.50 5.93
N MET A 49 14.32 23.29 5.92
CA MET A 49 15.15 23.22 7.12
C MET A 49 16.08 24.44 7.12
N GLY A 50 16.34 24.99 8.30
CA GLY A 50 17.39 26.01 8.45
C GLY A 50 18.77 25.36 8.42
N ASP A 51 19.79 26.11 7.99
CA ASP A 51 21.19 25.64 7.86
C ASP A 51 21.84 25.14 9.17
N ARG A 52 21.15 25.25 10.31
CA ARG A 52 21.61 24.83 11.65
C ARG A 52 20.87 23.61 12.21
N ASP A 53 19.93 23.03 11.47
CA ASP A 53 19.05 21.96 11.98
C ASP A 53 19.76 20.59 12.00
N GLN A 54 20.10 20.11 13.21
CA GLN A 54 20.79 18.82 13.40
C GLN A 54 19.84 17.74 13.93
N LYS A 55 20.02 16.50 13.45
CA LYS A 55 19.35 15.33 13.99
C LYS A 55 20.08 14.90 15.26
N ILE A 56 19.36 14.71 16.36
CA ILE A 56 19.91 14.22 17.63
C ILE A 56 19.66 12.72 17.73
N ILE A 57 20.69 11.95 18.07
CA ILE A 57 20.58 10.50 18.32
C ILE A 57 21.05 10.23 19.74
N HIS A 58 20.13 9.81 20.60
CA HIS A 58 20.41 9.34 21.95
C HIS A 58 20.60 7.82 21.94
N ARG A 59 21.61 7.33 22.67
CA ARG A 59 21.95 5.92 22.84
C ARG A 59 22.30 5.65 24.31
N TRP A 60 22.00 4.46 24.80
CA TRP A 60 22.50 4.01 26.09
C TRP A 60 23.99 3.64 25.97
N ASN A 61 24.84 4.25 26.79
CA ASN A 61 26.23 3.83 26.93
C ASN A 61 26.31 2.78 28.05
N HIS A 62 26.69 1.55 27.68
CA HIS A 62 26.78 0.42 28.60
C HIS A 62 27.97 0.52 29.57
N GLU A 63 29.04 1.22 29.20
CA GLU A 63 30.23 1.43 30.04
C GLU A 63 29.96 2.47 31.12
N SER A 64 29.41 3.64 30.74
CA SER A 64 29.12 4.73 31.68
C SER A 64 27.75 4.62 32.35
N GLN A 65 26.94 3.62 31.96
CA GLN A 65 25.57 3.38 32.43
C GLN A 65 24.68 4.64 32.37
N LYS A 66 24.82 5.43 31.31
CA LYS A 66 24.08 6.69 31.12
C LYS A 66 23.66 6.84 29.66
N SER A 67 22.61 7.65 29.45
CA SER A 67 22.26 8.12 28.11
C SER A 67 23.35 9.04 27.58
N THR A 68 23.74 8.83 26.33
CA THR A 68 24.67 9.68 25.57
C THR A 68 24.00 10.10 24.28
N TRP A 69 24.45 11.20 23.68
CA TRP A 69 23.87 11.67 22.43
C TRP A 69 24.93 12.20 21.47
N THR A 70 24.57 12.20 20.19
CA THR A 70 25.36 12.71 19.07
C THR A 70 24.45 13.48 18.13
N THR A 71 25.01 14.45 17.41
CA THR A 71 24.31 15.16 16.34
C THR A 71 24.86 14.77 14.97
N GLU A 72 23.95 14.56 14.03
CA GLU A 72 24.28 14.30 12.62
C GLU A 72 23.71 15.44 11.77
N SER A 73 24.55 16.02 10.90
CA SER A 73 24.10 16.92 9.84
C SER A 73 23.24 16.14 8.85
N SER A 74 22.00 16.59 8.64
CA SER A 74 21.07 15.93 7.74
C SER A 74 21.23 16.48 6.33
N ASN A 75 22.34 16.17 5.66
CA ASN A 75 22.46 16.45 4.23
C ASN A 75 21.61 15.45 3.43
N ASN A 76 20.77 16.03 2.57
CA ASN A 76 19.93 15.44 1.51
C ASN A 76 18.82 14.48 1.95
N VAL A 77 17.67 15.06 2.33
CA VAL A 77 16.34 14.42 2.21
C VAL A 77 15.59 14.95 0.97
N GLY A 78 16.14 15.95 0.27
CA GLY A 78 15.55 16.53 -0.94
C GLY A 78 15.34 15.51 -2.06
N ASP A 79 16.28 14.58 -2.23
CA ASP A 79 16.27 13.63 -3.36
C ASP A 79 15.18 12.54 -3.26
N VAL A 80 14.56 12.38 -2.07
CA VAL A 80 13.44 11.43 -1.86
C VAL A 80 12.08 12.13 -2.05
N LEU A 81 12.04 13.47 -1.98
CA LEU A 81 10.82 14.28 -2.09
C LEU A 81 10.56 14.79 -3.51
N ASP A 82 11.54 14.73 -4.41
CA ASP A 82 11.34 15.01 -5.85
C ASP A 82 10.35 14.04 -6.52
N HIS A 83 9.93 12.97 -5.84
CA HIS A 83 8.93 12.01 -6.31
C HIS A 83 7.55 12.16 -5.62
N LEU A 84 7.38 13.17 -4.78
CA LEU A 84 6.16 13.43 -4.03
C LEU A 84 5.47 14.74 -4.45
N LYS A 85 5.79 15.26 -5.64
CA LYS A 85 5.01 16.34 -6.24
C LYS A 85 3.66 15.84 -6.72
N LEU A 86 2.66 16.52 -6.17
CA LEU A 86 1.25 16.45 -6.49
C LEU A 86 1.06 16.40 -8.01
N GLY A 87 0.48 15.29 -8.50
CA GLY A 87 -0.15 15.22 -9.81
C GLY A 87 0.67 15.69 -11.01
N LEU A 88 1.61 14.88 -11.51
CA LEU A 88 2.41 15.17 -12.72
C LEU A 88 3.12 16.51 -12.61
N ASP A 89 4.44 16.49 -12.41
CA ASP A 89 5.25 17.67 -12.72
C ASP A 89 4.88 18.14 -14.13
N ASP A 90 4.56 19.42 -14.31
CA ASP A 90 4.33 20.04 -15.63
C ASP A 90 5.54 19.83 -16.57
N LYS A 91 6.71 19.45 -16.03
CA LYS A 91 7.91 19.06 -16.79
C LYS A 91 7.89 17.62 -17.32
N THR A 92 6.96 16.79 -16.86
CA THR A 92 6.66 15.44 -17.36
C THR A 92 5.16 15.28 -17.59
N ALA A 93 4.53 16.28 -18.24
CA ALA A 93 3.30 16.00 -18.95
C ALA A 93 3.60 14.83 -19.90
N LEU A 94 3.14 13.63 -19.55
CA LEU A 94 3.18 12.46 -20.41
C LEU A 94 2.61 12.93 -21.75
N ASN A 95 3.46 13.06 -22.77
CA ASN A 95 3.09 13.54 -24.10
C ASN A 95 2.34 12.44 -24.85
N ILE A 96 1.29 11.93 -24.20
CA ILE A 96 0.38 10.95 -24.75
C ILE A 96 -0.61 11.73 -25.60
N PRO A 97 -0.77 11.40 -26.89
CA PRO A 97 -1.73 12.08 -27.74
C PRO A 97 -3.17 11.89 -27.23
N ASP A 98 -4.08 12.78 -27.63
CA ASP A 98 -5.50 12.65 -27.31
C ASP A 98 -6.18 11.51 -28.09
N ALA A 99 -5.54 11.09 -29.20
CA ALA A 99 -5.93 9.95 -30.00
C ALA A 99 -4.78 8.93 -30.05
N LEU A 100 -5.06 7.71 -29.64
CA LEU A 100 -4.18 6.56 -29.75
C LEU A 100 -4.42 5.84 -31.09
N THR A 101 -3.39 5.17 -31.58
CA THR A 101 -3.46 4.25 -32.71
C THR A 101 -3.48 2.80 -32.23
N TYR A 102 -3.99 1.89 -33.05
CA TYR A 102 -3.93 0.45 -32.80
C TYR A 102 -2.52 -0.05 -32.47
N GLU A 103 -1.48 0.59 -33.04
CA GLU A 103 -0.09 0.21 -32.80
C GLU A 103 0.45 0.67 -31.44
N GLU A 104 -0.22 1.57 -30.73
CA GLU A 104 0.22 2.05 -29.42
C GLU A 104 -0.37 1.22 -28.26
N ILE A 105 -1.44 0.45 -28.53
CA ILE A 105 -2.07 -0.42 -27.55
C ILE A 105 -1.48 -1.85 -27.58
N GLY A 106 -1.39 -2.46 -26.41
CA GLY A 106 -0.98 -3.85 -26.23
C GLY A 106 -2.16 -4.83 -26.38
N LYS A 107 -1.93 -6.07 -25.96
CA LYS A 107 -3.01 -7.07 -25.90
C LYS A 107 -4.02 -6.68 -24.81
N PRO A 108 -5.31 -7.01 -25.00
CA PRO A 108 -6.30 -6.84 -23.93
C PRO A 108 -5.87 -7.68 -22.72
N ILE A 109 -5.88 -7.06 -21.55
CA ILE A 109 -5.53 -7.72 -20.29
C ILE A 109 -6.76 -8.16 -19.50
N ASP A 110 -7.91 -7.53 -19.75
CA ASP A 110 -9.19 -7.90 -19.15
C ASP A 110 -10.35 -7.37 -20.00
N LYS A 111 -11.52 -8.01 -19.88
CA LYS A 111 -12.75 -7.65 -20.59
C LYS A 111 -13.94 -7.76 -19.64
N GLY A 112 -14.47 -6.61 -19.25
CA GLY A 112 -15.74 -6.49 -18.55
C GLY A 112 -16.94 -6.47 -19.51
N SER A 113 -18.12 -6.27 -18.92
CA SER A 113 -19.38 -6.13 -19.67
C SER A 113 -19.46 -4.80 -20.45
N THR A 114 -18.82 -3.75 -19.94
CA THR A 114 -18.89 -2.38 -20.49
C THR A 114 -17.56 -1.91 -21.07
N LYS A 115 -16.43 -2.47 -20.64
CA LYS A 115 -15.09 -2.00 -21.00
C LYS A 115 -14.12 -3.14 -21.30
N VAL A 116 -13.12 -2.85 -22.12
CA VAL A 116 -11.95 -3.71 -22.35
C VAL A 116 -10.71 -2.93 -21.92
N ALA A 117 -9.88 -3.54 -21.08
CA ALA A 117 -8.64 -2.93 -20.61
C ALA A 117 -7.47 -3.33 -21.51
N TYR A 118 -6.78 -2.34 -22.05
CA TYR A 118 -5.56 -2.52 -22.84
C TYR A 118 -4.37 -1.86 -22.15
N THR A 119 -3.21 -2.50 -22.21
CA THR A 119 -1.95 -1.84 -21.87
C THR A 119 -1.53 -0.89 -22.99
N LEU A 120 -0.67 0.07 -22.69
CA LEU A 120 0.00 0.88 -23.71
C LEU A 120 1.44 0.37 -23.88
N LYS A 121 1.89 0.17 -25.13
CA LYS A 121 3.22 -0.40 -25.43
C LYS A 121 4.35 0.45 -24.85
N ASN A 122 4.23 1.78 -24.97
CA ASN A 122 5.24 2.74 -24.50
C ASN A 122 4.99 3.24 -23.07
N HIS A 123 3.84 2.91 -22.48
CA HIS A 123 3.45 3.34 -21.13
C HIS A 123 2.85 2.15 -20.36
N PRO A 124 3.67 1.17 -19.93
CA PRO A 124 3.19 -0.08 -19.32
C PRO A 124 2.52 0.13 -17.96
N ASP A 125 2.71 1.29 -17.33
CA ASP A 125 2.08 1.72 -16.08
C ASP A 125 0.71 2.38 -16.27
N LEU A 126 0.21 2.44 -17.51
CA LEU A 126 -1.11 2.97 -17.83
C LEU A 126 -2.00 1.91 -18.49
N LEU A 127 -3.31 2.08 -18.31
CA LEU A 127 -4.34 1.34 -19.00
C LEU A 127 -5.22 2.27 -19.82
N PHE A 128 -5.49 1.87 -21.05
CA PHE A 128 -6.62 2.36 -21.82
C PHE A 128 -7.83 1.48 -21.55
N LEU A 129 -8.83 2.05 -20.87
CA LEU A 129 -10.11 1.40 -20.62
C LEU A 129 -11.06 1.78 -21.75
N GLN A 130 -11.05 0.99 -22.81
CA GLN A 130 -11.89 1.19 -23.99
C GLN A 130 -13.34 0.82 -23.67
N LEU A 131 -14.29 1.69 -24.02
CA LEU A 131 -15.71 1.37 -23.95
C LEU A 131 -16.10 0.31 -25.00
N GLY A 132 -17.02 -0.58 -24.62
CA GLY A 132 -17.59 -1.60 -25.50
C GLY A 132 -18.37 -1.01 -26.68
N LYS A 133 -18.40 -1.73 -27.80
CA LYS A 133 -18.98 -1.28 -29.08
C LYS A 133 -20.49 -1.02 -28.98
N SER A 134 -20.91 0.25 -29.03
CA SER A 134 -22.10 0.68 -29.78
C SER A 134 -22.05 2.19 -30.08
N PRO A 135 -21.48 2.60 -31.23
CA PRO A 135 -21.28 4.02 -31.60
C PRO A 135 -22.58 4.84 -31.70
N ALA A 136 -23.72 4.19 -31.93
CA ALA A 136 -25.00 4.87 -32.19
C ALA A 136 -25.82 5.20 -30.93
N ASN A 137 -25.39 4.76 -29.75
CA ASN A 137 -26.20 4.87 -28.54
C ASN A 137 -25.70 6.02 -27.66
N ARG A 138 -26.43 7.16 -27.67
CA ARG A 138 -26.15 8.38 -26.87
C ARG A 138 -25.92 8.10 -25.37
N ASN A 139 -26.37 6.95 -24.88
CA ASN A 139 -26.15 6.53 -23.50
C ASN A 139 -24.67 6.30 -23.14
N TYR A 140 -23.78 5.95 -24.08
CA TYR A 140 -22.37 5.64 -23.78
C TYR A 140 -21.52 6.88 -23.50
N ILE A 141 -21.65 7.95 -24.30
CA ILE A 141 -20.96 9.23 -24.03
C ILE A 141 -21.41 9.80 -22.68
N ARG A 142 -22.71 9.66 -22.37
CA ARG A 142 -23.25 10.05 -21.06
C ARG A 142 -22.66 9.21 -19.92
N GLN A 143 -22.52 7.89 -20.11
CA GLN A 143 -21.88 7.02 -19.12
C GLN A 143 -20.42 7.41 -18.87
N LEU A 144 -19.65 7.66 -19.92
CA LEU A 144 -18.25 8.10 -19.79
C LEU A 144 -18.14 9.44 -19.06
N ARG A 145 -18.99 10.40 -19.40
CA ARG A 145 -19.05 11.70 -18.72
C ARG A 145 -19.39 11.53 -17.25
N ASN A 146 -20.42 10.75 -16.93
CA ASN A 146 -20.82 10.47 -15.56
C ASN A 146 -19.68 9.80 -14.78
N GLU A 147 -18.99 8.83 -15.38
CA GLU A 147 -17.85 8.14 -14.75
C GLU A 147 -16.71 9.12 -14.42
N VAL A 148 -16.36 10.01 -15.35
CA VAL A 148 -15.35 11.06 -15.11
C VAL A 148 -15.80 12.02 -14.00
N GLU A 149 -17.06 12.44 -13.98
CA GLU A 149 -17.61 13.27 -12.90
C GLU A 149 -17.54 12.56 -11.53
N TRP A 150 -17.82 11.26 -11.49
CA TRP A 150 -17.72 10.45 -10.27
C TRP A 150 -16.28 10.27 -9.80
N ILE A 151 -15.34 10.03 -10.72
CA ILE A 151 -13.91 9.97 -10.42
C ILE A 151 -13.42 11.29 -9.82
N ASN A 152 -13.84 12.41 -10.41
CA ASN A 152 -13.53 13.74 -9.87
C ASN A 152 -14.16 13.93 -8.49
N LYS A 153 -15.42 13.49 -8.30
CA LYS A 153 -16.06 13.56 -6.99
C LYS A 153 -15.33 12.72 -5.93
N PHE A 154 -14.87 11.53 -6.29
CA PHE A 154 -14.08 10.69 -5.40
C PHE A 154 -12.77 11.37 -5.02
N ARG A 155 -12.09 12.00 -5.99
CA ARG A 155 -10.88 12.79 -5.74
C ARG A 155 -11.14 13.95 -4.77
N GLU A 156 -12.23 14.71 -4.96
CA GLU A 156 -12.64 15.79 -4.03
C GLU A 156 -12.86 15.27 -2.61
N LEU A 157 -13.48 14.09 -2.48
CA LEU A 157 -13.77 13.47 -1.20
C LEU A 157 -12.55 12.78 -0.57
N GLY A 158 -11.43 12.65 -1.29
CA GLY A 158 -10.27 11.87 -0.84
C GLY A 158 -10.44 10.35 -0.94
N ILE A 159 -11.45 9.87 -1.68
CA ILE A 159 -11.65 8.45 -1.95
C ILE A 159 -10.59 7.97 -2.95
N LYS A 160 -9.84 6.94 -2.56
CA LYS A 160 -8.75 6.38 -3.36
C LYS A 160 -9.28 5.68 -4.61
N THR A 161 -8.74 6.07 -5.77
CA THR A 161 -9.01 5.51 -7.11
C THR A 161 -7.67 5.35 -7.83
N PRO A 162 -7.56 4.50 -8.89
CA PRO A 162 -6.40 4.59 -9.77
C PRO A 162 -6.33 5.99 -10.37
N LYS A 163 -5.13 6.56 -10.50
CA LYS A 163 -5.00 7.94 -11.00
C LYS A 163 -5.62 8.06 -12.40
N TYR A 164 -6.70 8.82 -12.51
CA TYR A 164 -7.27 9.21 -13.79
C TYR A 164 -6.42 10.30 -14.45
N LEU A 165 -6.09 10.08 -15.73
CA LEU A 165 -5.32 11.02 -16.54
C LEU A 165 -6.27 11.86 -17.40
N LYS A 166 -6.91 11.24 -18.40
CA LYS A 166 -7.79 11.92 -19.35
C LYS A 166 -8.69 10.95 -20.12
N VAL A 167 -9.71 11.49 -20.78
CA VAL A 167 -10.44 10.80 -21.85
C VAL A 167 -9.55 10.80 -23.10
N VAL A 168 -9.53 9.69 -23.82
CA VAL A 168 -8.85 9.56 -25.12
C VAL A 168 -9.72 8.82 -26.11
N SER A 169 -9.44 9.02 -27.40
CA SER A 169 -9.92 8.14 -28.45
C SER A 169 -8.83 7.17 -28.92
N MET A 170 -9.22 6.11 -29.61
CA MET A 170 -8.34 5.13 -30.21
C MET A 170 -8.88 4.72 -31.58
N ILE A 171 -8.05 4.84 -32.62
CA ILE A 171 -8.38 4.37 -33.97
C ILE A 171 -7.90 2.93 -34.12
N ASP A 172 -8.85 2.01 -34.32
CA ASP A 172 -8.53 0.59 -34.51
C ASP A 172 -8.00 0.29 -35.93
N LYS A 173 -7.60 -0.95 -36.14
CA LYS A 173 -7.10 -1.45 -37.44
C LYS A 173 -8.08 -1.30 -38.60
N ASP A 174 -9.38 -1.19 -38.31
CA ASP A 174 -10.47 -1.06 -39.28
C ASP A 174 -10.86 0.43 -39.44
N ASN A 175 -10.00 1.34 -38.97
CA ASN A 175 -10.19 2.79 -38.95
C ASN A 175 -11.45 3.24 -38.19
N GLN A 176 -11.88 2.47 -37.19
CA GLN A 176 -13.00 2.81 -36.31
C GLN A 176 -12.49 3.53 -35.07
N GLU A 177 -13.17 4.61 -34.70
CA GLU A 177 -12.88 5.34 -33.47
C GLU A 177 -13.57 4.70 -32.26
N HIS A 178 -12.80 4.48 -31.20
CA HIS A 178 -13.27 4.01 -29.90
C HIS A 178 -12.91 5.03 -28.83
N HIS A 179 -13.81 5.25 -27.88
CA HIS A 179 -13.55 6.15 -26.76
C HIS A 179 -13.30 5.38 -25.46
N GLY A 180 -12.53 5.99 -24.57
CA GLY A 180 -12.26 5.43 -23.25
C GLY A 180 -11.52 6.42 -22.36
N ILE A 181 -10.99 5.91 -21.26
CA ILE A 181 -10.18 6.68 -20.31
C ILE A 181 -8.78 6.09 -20.16
N LEU A 182 -7.82 6.96 -19.92
CA LEU A 182 -6.50 6.60 -19.45
C LEU A 182 -6.43 6.68 -17.93
N VAL A 183 -6.02 5.57 -17.32
CA VAL A 183 -5.84 5.46 -15.87
C VAL A 183 -4.52 4.79 -15.55
N GLU A 184 -4.05 5.03 -14.32
CA GLU A 184 -2.96 4.26 -13.73
C GLU A 184 -3.27 2.76 -13.72
N ARG A 185 -2.28 1.97 -14.10
CA ARG A 185 -2.30 0.52 -13.97
C ARG A 185 -1.88 0.11 -12.57
N ILE A 186 -2.80 -0.45 -11.81
CA ILE A 186 -2.48 -1.14 -10.56
C ILE A 186 -2.00 -2.55 -10.89
N HIS A 187 -0.68 -2.75 -10.94
CA HIS A 187 -0.06 -4.03 -11.30
C HIS A 187 -0.38 -5.16 -10.32
N ASP A 188 -0.55 -6.37 -10.84
CA ASP A 188 -0.98 -7.60 -10.12
C ASP A 188 -2.12 -7.38 -9.13
N SER A 189 -3.05 -6.51 -9.51
CA SER A 189 -4.27 -6.32 -8.77
C SER A 189 -5.29 -7.41 -9.09
N PHE A 190 -6.26 -7.57 -8.19
CA PHE A 190 -7.45 -8.36 -8.45
C PHE A 190 -8.68 -7.56 -8.04
N MET A 191 -9.79 -7.80 -8.72
CA MET A 191 -11.05 -7.13 -8.46
C MET A 191 -11.79 -7.77 -7.28
N VAL A 192 -12.38 -6.93 -6.45
CA VAL A 192 -13.23 -7.31 -5.32
C VAL A 192 -14.48 -6.45 -5.29
N LYS A 193 -15.55 -7.01 -4.72
CA LYS A 193 -16.87 -6.37 -4.67
C LYS A 193 -17.55 -6.68 -3.33
N PRO A 194 -17.77 -5.69 -2.45
CA PRO A 194 -18.38 -5.91 -1.15
C PRO A 194 -19.70 -6.69 -1.25
N GLY A 195 -19.77 -7.82 -0.56
CA GLY A 195 -20.93 -8.71 -0.54
C GLY A 195 -21.07 -9.67 -1.72
N TRP A 196 -20.17 -9.64 -2.71
CA TRP A 196 -20.21 -10.51 -3.89
C TRP A 196 -18.88 -11.23 -4.14
N VAL A 197 -17.79 -10.47 -4.31
CA VAL A 197 -16.45 -11.01 -4.56
C VAL A 197 -15.58 -10.75 -3.33
N PRO A 198 -15.18 -11.77 -2.56
CA PRO A 198 -14.52 -11.58 -1.26
C PRO A 198 -13.09 -11.06 -1.38
N LEU A 199 -12.60 -10.47 -0.28
CA LEU A 199 -11.17 -10.24 -0.09
C LEU A 199 -10.46 -11.58 0.11
N LYS A 200 -9.30 -11.73 -0.51
CA LYS A 200 -8.40 -12.86 -0.27
C LYS A 200 -7.61 -12.60 1.00
N GLU A 201 -7.66 -13.52 1.96
CA GLU A 201 -7.05 -13.34 3.29
C GLU A 201 -5.55 -13.07 3.21
N GLU A 202 -4.85 -13.75 2.28
CA GLU A 202 -3.41 -13.62 2.06
C GLU A 202 -2.99 -12.25 1.50
N ARG A 203 -3.96 -11.41 1.10
CA ARG A 203 -3.76 -10.04 0.60
C ARG A 203 -4.24 -8.97 1.59
N VAL A 204 -4.77 -9.36 2.75
CA VAL A 204 -5.21 -8.44 3.80
C VAL A 204 -3.99 -7.92 4.56
N THR A 205 -3.84 -6.59 4.57
CA THR A 205 -2.82 -5.88 5.33
C THR A 205 -3.47 -4.80 6.22
N HIS A 206 -2.65 -4.15 7.06
CA HIS A 206 -3.13 -2.98 7.81
C HIS A 206 -3.58 -1.85 6.86
N LYS A 207 -2.97 -1.72 5.68
CA LYS A 207 -3.38 -0.77 4.64
C LYS A 207 -4.77 -1.11 4.10
N THR A 208 -5.07 -2.40 3.89
CA THR A 208 -6.43 -2.86 3.52
C THR A 208 -7.47 -2.42 4.56
N LEU A 209 -7.20 -2.70 5.84
CA LEU A 209 -8.11 -2.33 6.93
C LEU A 209 -8.32 -0.81 7.02
N ALA A 210 -7.23 -0.04 6.92
CA ALA A 210 -7.29 1.42 6.94
C ALA A 210 -8.10 1.98 5.77
N ASP A 211 -7.94 1.43 4.56
CA ASP A 211 -8.71 1.85 3.39
C ASP A 211 -10.21 1.52 3.55
N ILE A 212 -10.56 0.35 4.09
CA ILE A 212 -11.97 -0.01 4.39
C ILE A 212 -12.58 0.95 5.42
N GLN A 213 -11.86 1.25 6.49
CA GLN A 213 -12.32 2.15 7.55
C GLN A 213 -12.48 3.58 7.03
N THR A 214 -11.52 4.06 6.24
CA THR A 214 -11.58 5.36 5.57
C THR A 214 -12.81 5.44 4.65
N LEU A 215 -13.08 4.41 3.84
CA LEU A 215 -14.25 4.38 2.97
C LEU A 215 -15.57 4.37 3.77
N LEU A 216 -15.64 3.60 4.85
CA LEU A 216 -16.79 3.63 5.78
C LEU A 216 -16.99 5.03 6.39
N GLN A 217 -15.90 5.73 6.72
CA GLN A 217 -15.94 7.10 7.22
C GLN A 217 -16.47 8.07 6.16
N HIS A 218 -16.05 7.92 4.90
CA HIS A 218 -16.60 8.73 3.80
C HIS A 218 -18.09 8.53 3.62
N PHE A 219 -18.58 7.28 3.69
CA PHE A 219 -20.02 7.03 3.70
C PHE A 219 -20.69 7.71 4.90
N SER A 220 -20.13 7.59 6.11
CA SER A 220 -20.71 8.23 7.31
C SER A 220 -20.78 9.75 7.22
N ASN A 221 -19.73 10.39 6.71
CA ASN A 221 -19.62 11.85 6.63
C ASN A 221 -20.40 12.46 5.46
N ASN A 222 -20.76 11.64 4.46
CA ASN A 222 -21.47 12.08 3.26
C ASN A 222 -22.75 11.26 3.11
N PRO A 223 -23.89 11.69 3.70
CA PRO A 223 -25.16 10.97 3.64
C PRO A 223 -25.65 10.68 2.22
N ASP A 224 -25.34 11.57 1.29
CA ASP A 224 -25.73 11.46 -0.12
C ASP A 224 -24.77 10.61 -0.96
N LEU A 225 -23.58 10.29 -0.44
CA LEU A 225 -22.61 9.46 -1.17
C LEU A 225 -23.20 8.07 -1.41
N MET A 226 -23.42 7.73 -2.68
CA MET A 226 -23.82 6.40 -3.10
C MET A 226 -22.92 5.97 -4.27
N ILE A 227 -22.53 4.69 -4.25
CA ILE A 227 -21.76 4.04 -5.30
C ILE A 227 -22.59 2.82 -5.69
N ALA A 228 -23.27 2.90 -6.84
CA ALA A 228 -24.25 1.91 -7.28
C ALA A 228 -23.61 0.55 -7.48
N ASP A 229 -22.41 0.56 -8.08
CA ASP A 229 -21.58 -0.60 -8.29
C ASP A 229 -20.25 -0.42 -7.59
N LEU A 230 -20.23 -0.56 -6.26
CA LEU A 230 -19.00 -0.46 -5.49
C LEU A 230 -18.08 -1.64 -5.82
N GLN A 231 -17.10 -1.40 -6.67
CA GLN A 231 -16.02 -2.33 -7.01
C GLN A 231 -14.67 -1.71 -6.72
N MET A 232 -13.69 -2.54 -6.37
CA MET A 232 -12.34 -2.09 -6.07
C MET A 232 -11.29 -3.03 -6.65
N LEU A 233 -10.11 -2.48 -6.93
CA LEU A 233 -8.89 -3.24 -7.13
C LEU A 233 -8.12 -3.34 -5.82
N VAL A 234 -7.61 -4.52 -5.50
CA VAL A 234 -6.67 -4.74 -4.40
C VAL A 234 -5.25 -4.74 -4.96
N GLY A 235 -4.45 -3.74 -4.60
CA GLY A 235 -3.05 -3.61 -4.99
C GLY A 235 -2.13 -4.68 -4.39
N ARG A 236 -0.84 -4.61 -4.74
CA ARG A 236 0.20 -5.53 -4.25
C ARG A 236 0.43 -5.44 -2.74
N ASP A 237 0.27 -4.24 -2.17
CA ASP A 237 0.35 -3.93 -0.74
C ASP A 237 -0.97 -4.10 0.02
N GLY A 238 -2.01 -4.60 -0.66
CA GLY A 238 -3.35 -4.70 -0.09
C GLY A 238 -4.11 -3.38 -0.03
N GLN A 239 -3.60 -2.30 -0.64
CA GLN A 239 -4.38 -1.06 -0.79
C GLN A 239 -5.60 -1.27 -1.69
N LEU A 240 -6.69 -0.56 -1.40
CA LEU A 240 -7.94 -0.62 -2.14
C LEU A 240 -8.14 0.63 -3.00
N TYR A 241 -8.47 0.42 -4.27
CA TYR A 241 -8.73 1.48 -5.23
C TYR A 241 -10.15 1.32 -5.78
N VAL A 242 -11.04 2.27 -5.51
CA VAL A 242 -12.40 2.27 -6.07
C VAL A 242 -12.31 2.46 -7.58
N ILE A 243 -13.02 1.62 -8.33
CA ILE A 243 -13.04 1.65 -9.80
C ILE A 243 -14.47 1.60 -10.33
N ASP A 244 -14.61 2.01 -11.59
CA ASP A 244 -15.82 1.84 -12.41
C ASP A 244 -17.13 2.19 -11.68
N PRO A 245 -17.28 3.43 -11.15
CA PRO A 245 -18.51 3.82 -10.47
C PRO A 245 -19.69 3.87 -11.46
N ALA A 246 -20.45 2.78 -11.56
CA ALA A 246 -21.58 2.65 -12.50
C ALA A 246 -22.86 3.36 -12.02
N ASN A 247 -22.72 4.59 -11.55
CA ASN A 247 -23.86 5.37 -11.07
C ASN A 247 -24.69 5.87 -12.28
N PRO A 248 -26.03 5.75 -12.22
CA PRO A 248 -26.88 6.09 -13.36
C PRO A 248 -26.88 7.59 -13.67
N ASN A 249 -26.68 8.43 -12.65
CA ASN A 249 -26.72 9.88 -12.73
C ASN A 249 -25.39 10.50 -12.28
N SER A 250 -25.14 11.73 -12.74
CA SER A 250 -24.10 12.63 -12.23
C SER A 250 -24.17 12.76 -10.70
N PRO A 251 -23.03 12.96 -10.01
CA PRO A 251 -23.01 13.29 -8.58
C PRO A 251 -23.95 14.44 -8.19
N SER A 252 -24.14 15.41 -9.09
CA SER A 252 -24.97 16.60 -8.85
C SER A 252 -26.49 16.33 -8.77
N ILE A 253 -26.97 15.18 -9.26
CA ILE A 253 -28.41 14.86 -9.39
C ILE A 253 -28.80 13.64 -8.53
N GLN A 254 -27.85 13.09 -7.76
CA GLN A 254 -27.99 11.76 -7.15
C GLN A 254 -29.09 11.63 -6.09
N SER A 255 -29.43 12.71 -5.37
CA SER A 255 -30.40 12.71 -4.27
C SER A 255 -31.82 12.28 -4.68
N SER A 256 -32.11 12.15 -5.97
CA SER A 256 -33.44 11.86 -6.51
C SER A 256 -33.62 10.46 -7.15
N PHE A 257 -32.63 9.56 -7.08
CA PHE A 257 -32.74 8.23 -7.69
C PHE A 257 -33.45 7.18 -6.79
N PRO A 258 -34.53 6.51 -7.25
CA PRO A 258 -35.18 5.43 -6.52
C PRO A 258 -34.22 4.26 -6.23
N GLY A 259 -34.13 3.82 -4.97
CA GLY A 259 -33.25 2.73 -4.57
C GLY A 259 -31.81 3.13 -4.21
N SER A 260 -31.47 4.42 -4.29
CA SER A 260 -30.15 4.97 -3.89
C SER A 260 -29.73 4.51 -2.48
N GLN A 261 -30.65 4.58 -1.52
CA GLN A 261 -30.42 4.16 -0.14
C GLN A 261 -30.18 2.64 -0.02
N GLN A 262 -30.80 1.82 -0.87
CA GLN A 262 -30.57 0.37 -0.85
C GLN A 262 -29.16 0.02 -1.33
N PHE A 263 -28.69 0.63 -2.43
CA PHE A 263 -27.32 0.44 -2.92
C PHE A 263 -26.30 0.89 -1.88
N ARG A 264 -26.51 2.09 -1.31
CA ARG A 264 -25.67 2.62 -0.24
C ARG A 264 -25.61 1.67 0.96
N MET A 265 -26.74 1.17 1.44
CA MET A 265 -26.79 0.25 2.58
C MET A 265 -26.09 -1.08 2.29
N LYS A 266 -26.24 -1.63 1.08
CA LYS A 266 -25.52 -2.83 0.64
C LYS A 266 -24.00 -2.61 0.66
N SER A 267 -23.53 -1.50 0.12
CA SER A 267 -22.10 -1.12 0.13
C SER A 267 -21.56 -1.01 1.56
N ILE A 268 -22.26 -0.28 2.45
CA ILE A 268 -21.85 -0.12 3.85
C ILE A 268 -21.81 -1.47 4.59
N ASN A 269 -22.83 -2.32 4.40
CA ASN A 269 -22.89 -3.63 5.05
C ASN A 269 -21.78 -4.56 4.56
N GLY A 270 -21.49 -4.55 3.25
CA GLY A 270 -20.37 -5.30 2.69
C GLY A 270 -19.02 -4.85 3.25
N LEU A 271 -18.80 -3.53 3.33
CA LEU A 271 -17.57 -2.96 3.90
C LEU A 271 -17.42 -3.26 5.40
N ARG A 272 -18.51 -3.23 6.18
CA ARG A 272 -18.48 -3.62 7.60
C ARG A 272 -18.05 -5.08 7.78
N ARG A 273 -18.61 -6.00 6.98
CA ARG A 273 -18.19 -7.41 6.99
C ARG A 273 -16.72 -7.58 6.63
N TRP A 274 -16.24 -6.85 5.63
CA TRP A 274 -14.82 -6.87 5.27
C TRP A 274 -13.92 -6.30 6.35
N ARG A 275 -14.32 -5.21 7.02
CA ARG A 275 -13.57 -4.66 8.16
C ARG A 275 -13.42 -5.72 9.25
N ASP A 276 -14.51 -6.38 9.62
CA ASP A 276 -14.52 -7.37 10.71
C ASP A 276 -13.70 -8.62 10.32
N ALA A 277 -13.83 -9.10 9.08
CA ALA A 277 -13.01 -10.18 8.55
C ALA A 277 -11.52 -9.81 8.51
N SER A 278 -11.19 -8.60 8.05
CA SER A 278 -9.80 -8.11 7.97
C SER A 278 -9.17 -7.99 9.37
N LEU A 279 -9.93 -7.48 10.34
CA LEU A 279 -9.51 -7.46 11.74
C LEU A 279 -9.22 -8.86 12.26
N ASN A 280 -10.06 -9.84 11.93
CA ASN A 280 -9.84 -11.22 12.34
C ASN A 280 -8.56 -11.81 11.72
N VAL A 281 -8.36 -11.64 10.41
CA VAL A 281 -7.15 -12.11 9.72
C VAL A 281 -5.88 -11.50 10.34
N LEU A 282 -5.86 -10.18 10.52
CA LEU A 282 -4.71 -9.48 11.12
C LEU A 282 -4.47 -9.91 12.58
N LYS A 283 -5.55 -10.11 13.34
CA LYS A 283 -5.47 -10.60 14.72
C LYS A 283 -4.90 -12.02 14.77
N THR A 284 -5.40 -12.95 13.96
CA THR A 284 -4.87 -14.32 13.88
C THR A 284 -3.39 -14.31 13.52
N PHE A 285 -3.01 -13.54 12.50
CA PHE A 285 -1.61 -13.43 12.07
C PHE A 285 -0.69 -12.87 13.16
N ASN A 286 -1.16 -11.89 13.96
CA ASN A 286 -0.37 -11.26 15.01
C ASN A 286 -0.40 -12.02 16.35
N GLN A 287 -1.48 -12.76 16.66
CA GLN A 287 -1.67 -13.44 17.94
C GLN A 287 -0.93 -14.76 18.06
N ASN A 288 -0.65 -15.41 16.93
CA ASN A 288 0.23 -16.57 16.89
C ASN A 288 1.53 -16.24 17.63
N LYS A 289 2.06 -17.16 18.43
CA LYS A 289 3.28 -16.96 19.25
C LYS A 289 4.44 -17.87 18.82
N GLY A 290 4.23 -18.72 17.82
CA GLY A 290 5.26 -19.56 17.24
C GLY A 290 6.19 -18.81 16.32
N VAL A 291 7.08 -19.56 15.70
CA VAL A 291 8.16 -19.03 14.88
C VAL A 291 7.61 -18.49 13.56
N HIS A 292 8.05 -17.29 13.21
CA HIS A 292 7.72 -16.62 11.97
C HIS A 292 8.70 -17.02 10.88
N ALA A 293 8.22 -17.30 9.67
CA ALA A 293 9.08 -17.50 8.51
C ALA A 293 8.88 -16.39 7.46
N ILE A 294 9.99 -15.91 6.90
CA ILE A 294 9.98 -15.08 5.70
C ILE A 294 10.33 -15.95 4.50
N PHE A 295 9.45 -15.96 3.51
CA PHE A 295 9.64 -16.61 2.23
C PHE A 295 9.99 -15.56 1.18
N VAL A 296 11.06 -15.80 0.43
CA VAL A 296 11.55 -14.87 -0.59
C VAL A 296 11.95 -15.66 -1.84
N SER A 297 11.60 -15.19 -3.03
CA SER A 297 12.03 -15.89 -4.25
C SER A 297 13.55 -15.86 -4.38
N LYS A 298 14.15 -16.91 -4.94
CA LYS A 298 15.57 -16.95 -5.31
C LYS A 298 15.95 -15.78 -6.23
N GLU A 299 15.13 -15.49 -7.24
CA GLU A 299 15.36 -14.43 -8.22
C GLU A 299 15.43 -13.03 -7.60
N MET A 300 14.68 -12.77 -6.52
CA MET A 300 14.73 -11.49 -5.79
C MET A 300 16.06 -11.34 -5.03
N LEU A 301 16.58 -12.42 -4.46
CA LEU A 301 17.86 -12.41 -3.73
C LEU A 301 19.04 -12.27 -4.69
N GLU A 302 19.01 -12.98 -5.81
CA GLU A 302 20.05 -12.88 -6.86
C GLU A 302 20.15 -11.46 -7.43
N ARG A 303 19.02 -10.75 -7.55
CA ARG A 303 18.96 -9.36 -8.01
C ARG A 303 19.36 -8.34 -6.95
N ASP A 304 19.26 -8.67 -5.67
CA ASP A 304 19.56 -7.77 -4.57
C ASP A 304 20.21 -8.51 -3.38
N PRO A 305 21.53 -8.74 -3.46
CA PRO A 305 22.28 -9.39 -2.37
C PRO A 305 22.30 -8.60 -1.06
N GLU A 306 22.14 -7.27 -1.11
CA GLU A 306 22.07 -6.44 0.12
C GLU A 306 20.75 -6.67 0.87
N PHE A 307 19.67 -6.96 0.16
CA PHE A 307 18.42 -7.39 0.76
C PHE A 307 18.55 -8.76 1.45
N GLU A 308 19.26 -9.71 0.84
CA GLU A 308 19.57 -11.01 1.48
C GLU A 308 20.32 -10.79 2.79
N LYS A 309 21.38 -9.98 2.77
CA LYS A 309 22.16 -9.63 3.95
C LYS A 309 21.29 -9.00 5.05
N SER A 310 20.36 -8.12 4.67
CA SER A 310 19.42 -7.48 5.60
C SER A 310 18.43 -8.48 6.23
N LEU A 311 17.91 -9.42 5.43
CA LEU A 311 17.07 -10.52 5.93
C LEU A 311 17.80 -11.39 6.95
N LEU A 312 19.04 -11.77 6.63
CA LEU A 312 19.88 -12.61 7.51
C LEU A 312 20.28 -11.87 8.79
N ASP A 313 20.65 -10.58 8.71
CA ASP A 313 20.94 -9.75 9.88
C ASP A 313 19.71 -9.63 10.81
N LYS A 314 18.52 -9.42 10.24
CA LYS A 314 17.26 -9.42 11.02
C LYS A 314 17.04 -10.77 11.69
N ALA A 315 17.24 -11.88 10.98
CA ALA A 315 17.01 -13.22 11.50
C ALA A 315 18.02 -13.61 12.59
N GLN A 316 19.28 -13.22 12.45
CA GLN A 316 20.28 -13.40 13.51
C GLN A 316 19.91 -12.64 14.80
N LYS A 317 19.28 -11.47 14.67
CA LYS A 317 18.80 -10.67 15.81
C LYS A 317 17.47 -11.18 16.39
N GLN A 318 16.71 -11.97 15.64
CA GLN A 318 15.37 -12.44 16.01
C GLN A 318 15.35 -13.96 16.17
N GLN A 319 15.34 -14.42 17.42
CA GLN A 319 15.41 -15.85 17.76
C GLN A 319 14.18 -16.65 17.31
N ASP A 320 13.10 -15.99 16.88
CA ASP A 320 11.85 -16.56 16.40
C ASP A 320 11.62 -16.35 14.89
N LEU A 321 12.69 -16.11 14.12
CA LEU A 321 12.61 -15.89 12.67
C LEU A 321 13.33 -16.99 11.89
N VAL A 322 12.66 -17.54 10.88
CA VAL A 322 13.21 -18.42 9.85
C VAL A 322 13.22 -17.67 8.53
N VAL A 323 14.27 -17.85 7.72
CA VAL A 323 14.32 -17.29 6.36
C VAL A 323 14.46 -18.44 5.39
N MET A 324 13.54 -18.53 4.44
CA MET A 324 13.55 -19.51 3.37
C MET A 324 13.49 -18.81 2.02
N ASN A 325 14.19 -19.36 1.04
CA ASN A 325 13.94 -19.02 -0.34
C ASN A 325 13.21 -20.15 -1.09
N TYR A 326 12.61 -19.79 -2.21
CA TYR A 326 12.00 -20.72 -3.15
C TYR A 326 12.40 -20.36 -4.59
N ASP A 327 12.56 -21.38 -5.45
CA ASP A 327 12.78 -21.19 -6.90
C ASP A 327 11.48 -21.27 -7.70
N ALA A 328 11.59 -21.13 -9.03
CA ALA A 328 10.45 -21.12 -9.94
C ALA A 328 9.73 -22.49 -9.98
N GLU A 329 10.45 -23.56 -9.70
CA GLU A 329 9.95 -24.93 -9.58
C GLU A 329 9.23 -25.19 -8.24
N GLY A 330 9.34 -24.26 -7.29
CA GLY A 330 8.75 -24.37 -5.97
C GLY A 330 9.58 -25.18 -4.97
N THR A 331 10.86 -25.42 -5.27
CA THR A 331 11.81 -26.01 -4.33
C THR A 331 12.16 -24.97 -3.28
N THR A 332 12.02 -25.34 -2.00
CA THR A 332 12.36 -24.45 -0.88
C THR A 332 13.74 -24.79 -0.31
N LYS A 333 14.50 -23.76 0.09
CA LYS A 333 15.76 -23.92 0.82
C LYS A 333 15.80 -22.97 2.01
N VAL A 334 16.23 -23.50 3.16
CA VAL A 334 16.41 -22.72 4.38
C VAL A 334 17.72 -21.93 4.27
N LEU A 335 17.63 -20.61 4.46
CA LEU A 335 18.77 -19.69 4.50
C LEU A 335 19.20 -19.40 5.94
N TYR A 336 18.22 -19.36 6.86
CA TYR A 336 18.46 -19.20 8.28
C TYR A 336 17.37 -19.90 9.08
N GLU A 337 17.75 -20.55 10.17
CA GLU A 337 16.84 -21.12 11.16
C GLU A 337 17.33 -20.90 12.59
N PRO A 338 16.43 -20.77 13.58
CA PRO A 338 16.78 -20.73 14.99
C PRO A 338 17.49 -22.01 15.45
N LYS A 339 18.37 -21.89 16.45
CA LYS A 339 19.08 -23.05 17.05
C LYS A 339 18.21 -23.93 17.93
N THR A 340 17.03 -23.45 18.33
CA THR A 340 16.07 -24.17 19.18
C THR A 340 15.06 -24.92 18.34
N ASN A 341 14.43 -25.97 18.87
CA ASN A 341 13.31 -26.61 18.19
C ASN A 341 12.20 -25.57 17.92
N TYR A 342 11.62 -25.61 16.72
CA TYR A 342 10.66 -24.60 16.28
C TYR A 342 9.57 -25.21 15.41
N LYS A 343 8.43 -24.53 15.38
CA LYS A 343 7.33 -24.80 14.47
C LYS A 343 6.90 -23.48 13.84
N ILE A 344 6.84 -23.45 12.51
CA ILE A 344 6.44 -22.29 11.73
C ILE A 344 4.92 -22.25 11.70
N ASP A 345 4.34 -21.25 12.35
CA ASP A 345 2.89 -21.05 12.40
C ASP A 345 2.42 -19.87 11.54
N ARG A 346 3.37 -19.08 11.01
CA ARG A 346 3.05 -18.02 10.07
C ARG A 346 4.15 -17.79 9.05
N ILE A 347 3.74 -17.36 7.86
CA ILE A 347 4.64 -17.07 6.75
C ILE A 347 4.36 -15.67 6.19
N GLU A 348 5.40 -14.84 6.07
CA GLU A 348 5.39 -13.64 5.23
C GLU A 348 6.10 -13.92 3.91
N VAL A 349 5.37 -13.81 2.81
CA VAL A 349 5.94 -13.91 1.46
C VAL A 349 6.36 -12.52 1.00
N MET A 350 7.66 -12.31 0.82
CA MET A 350 8.20 -11.07 0.27
C MET A 350 7.91 -10.99 -1.23
N VAL A 351 7.28 -9.89 -1.62
CA VAL A 351 6.94 -9.57 -3.01
C VAL A 351 7.51 -8.21 -3.39
N ASP A 352 7.93 -8.08 -4.65
CA ASP A 352 8.33 -6.80 -5.22
C ASP A 352 7.78 -6.67 -6.65
N LYS A 353 8.33 -5.75 -7.44
CA LYS A 353 7.88 -5.54 -8.83
C LYS A 353 8.09 -6.78 -9.71
N SER A 354 9.01 -7.65 -9.32
CA SER A 354 9.62 -8.64 -10.17
C SER A 354 9.08 -10.06 -10.04
N ASN A 355 8.21 -10.30 -9.06
CA ASN A 355 7.65 -11.62 -8.78
C ASN A 355 6.13 -11.57 -8.70
N HIS A 356 5.51 -12.74 -8.91
CA HIS A 356 4.09 -12.94 -8.76
C HIS A 356 3.70 -13.29 -7.33
N PHE A 357 2.42 -13.07 -7.02
CA PHE A 357 1.82 -13.47 -5.77
C PHE A 357 1.65 -14.99 -5.72
N ILE A 358 1.95 -15.55 -4.55
CA ILE A 358 1.74 -16.96 -4.27
C ILE A 358 0.29 -17.12 -3.79
N SER A 359 -0.51 -17.86 -4.55
CA SER A 359 -1.85 -18.26 -4.13
C SER A 359 -1.80 -19.22 -2.94
N GLU A 360 -2.92 -19.38 -2.22
CA GLU A 360 -3.03 -20.36 -1.15
C GLU A 360 -2.66 -21.79 -1.60
N THR A 361 -3.07 -22.17 -2.82
CA THR A 361 -2.74 -23.47 -3.40
C THR A 361 -1.24 -23.62 -3.63
N GLN A 362 -0.58 -22.60 -4.18
CA GLN A 362 0.87 -22.61 -4.36
C GLN A 362 1.60 -22.63 -3.03
N MET A 363 1.15 -21.84 -2.03
CA MET A 363 1.72 -21.86 -0.69
C MET A 363 1.63 -23.26 -0.08
N LYS A 364 0.46 -23.90 -0.13
CA LYS A 364 0.26 -25.29 0.31
C LYS A 364 1.22 -26.26 -0.37
N SER A 365 1.49 -26.06 -1.67
CA SER A 365 2.49 -26.87 -2.39
C SER A 365 3.90 -26.63 -1.89
N LEU A 366 4.31 -25.37 -1.67
CA LEU A 366 5.65 -25.00 -1.20
C LEU A 366 5.99 -25.60 0.17
N ILE A 367 5.00 -25.71 1.06
CA ILE A 367 5.21 -26.17 2.43
C ILE A 367 4.88 -27.65 2.66
N ARG A 368 4.29 -28.34 1.67
CA ARG A 368 3.68 -29.67 1.84
C ARG A 368 4.61 -30.68 2.52
N ASP A 369 5.87 -30.66 2.12
CA ASP A 369 6.87 -31.65 2.53
C ASP A 369 7.77 -31.13 3.67
N ASN A 370 7.41 -29.99 4.27
CA ASN A 370 8.16 -29.39 5.38
C ASN A 370 7.52 -29.71 6.75
N PRO A 371 8.07 -30.67 7.52
CA PRO A 371 7.48 -31.11 8.79
C PRO A 371 7.54 -30.04 9.89
N LYS A 372 8.33 -28.97 9.70
CA LYS A 372 8.41 -27.86 10.65
C LYS A 372 7.31 -26.82 10.45
N VAL A 373 6.50 -26.93 9.39
CA VAL A 373 5.37 -26.01 9.15
C VAL A 373 4.10 -26.58 9.79
N SER A 374 3.38 -25.72 10.50
CA SER A 374 2.15 -26.09 11.18
C SER A 374 0.99 -26.31 10.20
N SER A 375 0.10 -27.23 10.54
CA SER A 375 -1.11 -27.53 9.77
C SER A 375 -2.12 -26.36 9.76
N ASP A 376 -2.06 -25.50 10.77
CA ASP A 376 -2.86 -24.27 10.93
C ASP A 376 -2.05 -23.01 10.57
N MET A 377 -0.98 -23.16 9.78
CA MET A 377 -0.15 -22.04 9.34
C MET A 377 -0.98 -21.03 8.55
N VAL A 378 -0.83 -19.75 8.90
CA VAL A 378 -1.40 -18.63 8.16
C VAL A 378 -0.32 -17.88 7.41
N PHE A 379 -0.61 -17.41 6.20
CA PHE A 379 0.37 -16.63 5.44
C PHE A 379 -0.21 -15.34 4.89
N ARG A 380 0.67 -14.38 4.66
CA ARG A 380 0.36 -13.11 4.01
C ARG A 380 1.49 -12.67 3.11
N HIS A 381 1.20 -11.75 2.21
CA HIS A 381 2.22 -11.08 1.43
C HIS A 381 2.71 -9.80 2.13
N ALA A 382 3.99 -9.49 1.96
CA ALA A 382 4.60 -8.25 2.41
C ALA A 382 5.46 -7.67 1.28
N LEU A 383 5.40 -6.35 1.08
CA LEU A 383 6.25 -5.73 0.07
C LEU A 383 7.69 -5.63 0.56
N LYS A 384 8.66 -5.97 -0.30
CA LYS A 384 10.08 -5.74 -0.05
C LYS A 384 10.37 -4.29 0.35
N LYS A 385 9.71 -3.31 -0.30
CA LYS A 385 9.88 -1.88 0.00
C LYS A 385 9.44 -1.49 1.42
N ASP A 386 8.53 -2.27 2.01
CA ASP A 386 8.02 -2.06 3.37
C ASP A 386 8.82 -2.89 4.41
N PHE A 387 9.87 -3.60 3.98
CA PHE A 387 10.70 -4.40 4.87
C PHE A 387 11.51 -3.51 5.83
N SER A 388 11.51 -3.91 7.10
CA SER A 388 12.27 -3.27 8.16
C SER A 388 13.14 -4.30 8.87
N ASN A 389 14.40 -3.92 9.15
CA ASN A 389 15.33 -4.69 9.97
C ASN A 389 14.92 -4.77 11.45
N TYR A 390 13.89 -4.02 11.87
CA TYR A 390 13.43 -4.00 13.25
C TYR A 390 12.24 -4.94 13.48
N ARG A 391 12.11 -5.44 14.71
CA ARG A 391 11.03 -6.34 15.12
C ARG A 391 9.69 -5.62 15.29
N SER A 392 9.75 -4.39 15.77
CA SER A 392 8.62 -3.48 15.89
C SER A 392 9.11 -2.04 15.82
N ASN A 393 8.34 -1.19 15.15
CA ASN A 393 8.47 0.26 15.26
C ASN A 393 7.49 0.72 16.33
N ILE A 394 7.99 1.32 17.42
CA ILE A 394 7.13 2.04 18.37
C ILE A 394 7.11 3.49 17.92
N ILE A 395 5.96 3.91 17.39
CA ILE A 395 5.73 5.28 16.95
C ILE A 395 4.89 5.94 18.01
N VAL A 396 5.47 6.92 18.71
CA VAL A 396 4.75 7.73 19.70
C VAL A 396 4.43 9.06 19.04
N GLN A 397 3.17 9.23 18.66
CA GLN A 397 2.63 10.48 18.16
C GLN A 397 2.24 11.36 19.35
N ASN A 398 2.85 12.55 19.46
CA ASN A 398 2.43 13.56 20.42
C ASN A 398 1.73 14.70 19.67
N GLY A 399 0.43 14.89 19.94
CA GLY A 399 -0.41 15.88 19.27
C GLY A 399 -1.15 15.34 18.03
N ASN A 400 -2.31 15.94 17.74
CA ASN A 400 -3.23 15.54 16.66
C ASN A 400 -3.10 16.41 15.40
N SER A 401 -1.98 17.11 15.22
CA SER A 401 -1.79 17.89 13.99
C SER A 401 -1.74 16.95 12.79
N GLU A 402 -2.32 17.38 11.68
CA GLU A 402 -2.35 16.60 10.44
C GLU A 402 -0.93 16.20 9.99
N ALA A 403 0.06 17.06 10.26
CA ALA A 403 1.47 16.79 10.03
C ALA A 403 2.02 15.66 10.92
N ALA A 404 1.66 15.62 12.20
CA ALA A 404 2.07 14.55 13.12
C ALA A 404 1.43 13.20 12.76
N VAL A 405 0.16 13.22 12.32
CA VAL A 405 -0.55 12.03 11.84
C VAL A 405 0.09 11.49 10.56
N LYS A 406 0.31 12.34 9.55
CA LYS A 406 0.94 11.94 8.27
C LYS A 406 2.36 11.40 8.47
N ALA A 407 3.13 12.00 9.38
CA ALA A 407 4.50 11.57 9.65
C ALA A 407 4.57 10.29 10.50
N ALA A 408 3.61 10.05 11.39
CA ALA A 408 3.47 8.75 12.07
C ALA A 408 3.07 7.65 11.07
N GLN A 409 2.16 7.94 10.15
CA GLN A 409 1.73 7.02 9.10
C GLN A 409 2.84 6.68 8.09
N SER A 410 3.82 7.56 7.86
CA SER A 410 4.93 7.28 6.95
C SER A 410 6.08 6.50 7.59
N LEU A 411 6.09 6.39 8.92
CA LEU A 411 7.08 5.61 9.69
C LEU A 411 6.57 4.21 10.08
N ALA A 412 5.24 4.01 9.98
CA ALA A 412 4.54 2.74 10.16
C ALA A 412 4.55 1.95 8.86
#